data_AF-A0A7R8X3Z4-F1
#
_entry.id   AF-A0A7R8X3Z4-F1
#
_cell.length_a   1.000
_cell.length_b   1.000
_cell.length_c   1.000
_cell.angle_alpha   90.00
_cell.angle_beta   90.00
_cell.angle_gamma   90.00
#
_symmetry.space_group_name_H-M   'P 1'
#
loop_
_entity.id
_entity.type
_entity.pdbx_description
1 polymer ?
#
loop_
_entity_poly.entity_id
_entity_poly.type
_entity_poly.pdbx_seq_one_letter_code
_entity_poly.pdbx_strand_id
1 'polypeptide(L)'
;MASRDGPIVTGTDGKDFLHRETVASHYKVSATNKGRLRACFGVHVLLFFVMIAKLSADILDRLDVFIWEIEVLVLPKPLAWEYLWAVSFLFIYWGNHGNSKNNIRSMRIFQGGIVVFGLGMVLFAILWYFNDVLLYVSTGSTEGIQIWQSLICILIFLQGYPYGLLWYVFLAIALQIHAFSLVFSQKLINAWKARGTLKKAQ
;
A
#
# COMPACT_ATOMS: atom_id res chain seq x y z
N MET A 1 -5.04 -45.73 2.95
CA MET A 1 -4.36 -46.07 4.21
C MET A 1 -2.87 -45.96 3.96
N ALA A 2 -2.21 -44.95 4.54
CA ALA A 2 -0.76 -44.78 4.38
C ALA A 2 -0.02 -45.88 5.17
N SER A 3 0.95 -46.53 4.54
CA SER A 3 1.72 -47.65 5.10
C SER A 3 2.49 -47.24 6.36
N ARG A 4 2.40 -48.05 7.41
CA ARG A 4 3.09 -47.87 8.71
C ARG A 4 4.62 -47.97 8.63
N ASP A 5 5.18 -48.45 7.51
CA ASP A 5 6.62 -48.70 7.34
C ASP A 5 7.25 -47.87 6.20
N GLY A 6 6.81 -46.61 6.04
CA GLY A 6 7.52 -45.67 5.17
C GLY A 6 8.93 -45.36 5.71
N PRO A 7 9.92 -45.06 4.86
CA PRO A 7 11.30 -44.81 5.30
C PRO A 7 11.34 -43.69 6.35
N ILE A 8 11.74 -44.06 7.57
CA ILE A 8 11.82 -43.17 8.72
C ILE A 8 13.21 -42.54 8.73
N VAL A 9 13.27 -41.22 8.96
CA VAL A 9 14.55 -40.51 9.12
C VAL A 9 15.28 -41.10 10.34
N THR A 10 16.52 -41.55 10.13
CA THR A 10 17.38 -42.12 11.18
C THR A 10 17.43 -41.19 12.39
N GLY A 11 17.02 -41.69 13.56
CA GLY A 11 16.96 -40.94 14.82
C GLY A 11 15.57 -40.40 15.21
N THR A 12 14.51 -40.70 14.47
CA THR A 12 13.13 -40.31 14.82
C THR A 12 12.25 -41.54 15.06
N ASP A 13 11.42 -41.51 16.11
CA ASP A 13 10.52 -42.61 16.50
C ASP A 13 9.17 -42.59 15.76
N GLY A 14 9.02 -41.70 14.76
CA GLY A 14 7.80 -41.50 13.98
C GLY A 14 6.64 -40.83 14.73
N LYS A 15 6.81 -40.45 16.01
CA LYS A 15 5.77 -39.79 16.82
C LYS A 15 5.79 -38.27 16.73
N ASP A 16 6.70 -37.72 15.93
CA ASP A 16 6.91 -36.27 15.78
C ASP A 16 6.00 -35.60 14.72
N PHE A 17 5.03 -36.34 14.17
CA PHE A 17 4.14 -35.86 13.10
C PHE A 17 3.38 -34.58 13.47
N LEU A 18 2.85 -34.47 14.71
CA LEU A 18 2.15 -33.28 15.20
C LEU A 18 3.09 -32.05 15.25
N HIS A 19 4.34 -32.27 15.65
CA HIS A 19 5.33 -31.20 15.70
C HIS A 19 5.70 -30.73 14.28
N ARG A 20 5.94 -31.67 13.36
CA ARG A 20 6.23 -31.37 11.95
C ARG A 20 5.08 -30.63 11.26
N GLU A 21 3.85 -31.04 11.51
CA GLU A 21 2.65 -30.41 10.95
C GLU A 21 2.48 -28.96 11.47
N THR A 22 2.67 -28.77 12.77
CA THR A 22 2.62 -27.44 13.40
C THR A 22 3.69 -26.52 12.79
N VAL A 23 4.94 -26.97 12.70
CA VAL A 23 6.05 -26.21 12.12
C VAL A 23 5.79 -25.89 10.63
N ALA A 24 5.33 -26.87 9.84
CA ALA A 24 5.01 -26.68 8.43
C ALA A 24 3.88 -25.65 8.22
N SER A 25 2.85 -25.67 9.07
CA SER A 25 1.75 -24.70 9.03
C SER A 25 2.25 -23.26 9.26
N HIS A 26 3.16 -23.06 10.21
CA HIS A 26 3.77 -21.75 10.49
C HIS A 26 4.57 -21.20 9.30
N TYR A 27 5.37 -22.04 8.64
CA TYR A 27 6.12 -21.63 7.45
C TYR A 27 5.21 -21.30 6.28
N LYS A 28 4.14 -22.07 6.07
CA LYS A 28 3.13 -21.80 5.03
C LYS A 28 2.43 -20.46 5.26
N VAL A 29 2.03 -20.17 6.50
CA VAL A 29 1.40 -18.89 6.87
C VAL A 29 2.36 -17.72 6.65
N SER A 30 3.62 -17.85 7.05
CA SER A 30 4.61 -16.80 6.81
C SER A 30 4.81 -16.58 5.32
N ALA A 31 5.15 -17.62 4.55
CA ALA A 31 5.41 -17.53 3.11
C ALA A 31 4.25 -16.90 2.33
N THR A 32 3.01 -17.30 2.63
CA THR A 32 1.81 -16.75 1.99
C THR A 32 1.66 -15.25 2.26
N ASN A 33 1.78 -14.82 3.52
CA ASN A 33 1.65 -13.40 3.87
C ASN A 33 2.81 -12.55 3.35
N LYS A 34 4.03 -13.11 3.22
CA LYS A 34 5.15 -12.43 2.56
C LYS A 34 4.87 -12.15 1.08
N GLY A 35 4.29 -13.13 0.38
CA GLY A 35 3.88 -12.98 -1.02
C GLY A 35 2.82 -11.90 -1.18
N ARG A 36 1.77 -11.95 -0.34
CA ARG A 36 0.69 -10.94 -0.33
C ARG A 36 1.20 -9.54 -0.02
N LEU A 37 2.09 -9.40 0.96
CA LEU A 37 2.69 -8.10 1.30
C LEU A 37 3.53 -7.54 0.13
N ARG A 38 4.27 -8.38 -0.59
CA ARG A 38 5.00 -7.95 -1.81
C ARG A 38 4.07 -7.50 -2.93
N ALA A 39 2.92 -8.17 -3.10
CA ALA A 39 1.92 -7.73 -4.06
C ALA A 39 1.37 -6.34 -3.68
N CYS A 40 1.07 -6.10 -2.39
CA CYS A 40 0.69 -4.78 -1.91
C CYS A 40 1.77 -3.73 -2.17
N PHE A 41 3.06 -4.06 -1.99
CA PHE A 41 4.15 -3.15 -2.36
C PHE A 41 4.15 -2.83 -3.84
N GLY A 42 3.99 -3.83 -4.71
CA GLY A 42 3.90 -3.62 -6.16
C GLY A 42 2.80 -2.63 -6.53
N VAL A 43 1.58 -2.82 -5.99
CA VAL A 43 0.46 -1.89 -6.26
C VAL A 43 0.73 -0.51 -5.67
N HIS A 44 1.31 -0.41 -4.47
CA HIS A 44 1.67 0.89 -3.89
C HIS A 44 2.72 1.61 -4.75
N VAL A 45 3.72 0.92 -5.30
CA VAL A 45 4.68 1.51 -6.25
C VAL A 45 3.96 2.03 -7.51
N LEU A 46 2.99 1.29 -8.05
CA LEU A 46 2.20 1.77 -9.19
C LEU A 46 1.42 3.05 -8.86
N LEU A 47 0.74 3.08 -7.71
CA LEU A 47 0.03 4.29 -7.23
C LEU A 47 0.98 5.46 -6.98
N PHE A 48 2.20 5.19 -6.51
CA PHE A 48 3.24 6.21 -6.36
C PHE A 48 3.62 6.84 -7.70
N PHE A 49 3.79 6.04 -8.76
CA PHE A 49 4.04 6.59 -10.10
C PHE A 49 2.88 7.42 -10.63
N VAL A 50 1.63 7.02 -10.37
CA VAL A 50 0.45 7.85 -10.70
C VAL A 50 0.50 9.18 -9.96
N MET A 51 0.81 9.17 -8.66
CA MET A 51 0.94 10.39 -7.86
C MET A 51 2.09 11.27 -8.37
N ILE A 52 3.26 10.71 -8.65
CA ILE A 52 4.42 11.46 -9.16
C ILE A 52 4.14 12.03 -10.55
N ALA A 53 3.45 11.34 -11.44
CA ALA A 53 3.05 11.87 -12.73
C ALA A 53 2.12 13.09 -12.59
N LYS A 54 1.30 13.15 -11.54
CA LYS A 54 0.50 14.32 -11.23
C LYS A 54 1.34 15.45 -10.61
N LEU A 55 2.28 15.11 -9.72
CA LEU A 55 3.16 16.06 -9.04
C LEU A 55 4.28 16.59 -9.94
N SER A 56 4.58 15.92 -11.06
CA SER A 56 5.76 16.20 -11.87
C SER A 56 5.73 17.59 -12.49
N ALA A 57 4.56 18.10 -12.88
CA ALA A 57 4.44 19.47 -13.40
C ALA A 57 4.98 20.49 -12.40
N ASP A 58 4.48 20.46 -11.15
CA ASP A 58 4.93 21.38 -10.10
C ASP A 58 6.39 21.14 -9.69
N ILE A 59 6.87 19.88 -9.72
CA ILE A 59 8.28 19.57 -9.44
C ILE A 59 9.19 20.16 -10.52
N LEU A 60 8.82 20.04 -11.79
CA LEU A 60 9.60 20.57 -12.93
C LEU A 60 9.63 22.10 -12.91
N ASP A 61 8.49 22.74 -12.61
CA ASP A 61 8.41 24.19 -12.43
C ASP A 61 9.36 24.69 -11.35
N ARG A 62 9.44 23.98 -10.20
CA ARG A 62 10.39 24.33 -9.11
C ARG A 62 11.85 24.08 -9.44
N LEU A 63 12.13 23.21 -10.40
CA LEU A 63 13.49 22.91 -10.87
C LEU A 63 13.90 23.81 -12.05
N ASP A 64 13.05 24.77 -12.44
CA ASP A 64 13.27 25.67 -13.59
C ASP A 64 13.45 24.90 -14.91
N VAL A 65 12.79 23.74 -15.03
CA VAL A 65 12.82 22.90 -16.23
C VAL A 65 11.52 23.05 -17.00
N PHE A 66 11.57 23.80 -18.09
CA PHE A 66 10.41 24.07 -18.94
C PHE A 66 10.23 23.00 -20.01
N ILE A 67 9.18 22.19 -19.87
CA ILE A 67 8.71 21.26 -20.90
C ILE A 67 7.35 21.75 -21.38
N TRP A 68 7.30 22.24 -22.61
CA TRP A 68 6.13 22.90 -23.20
C TRP A 68 4.86 22.02 -23.13
N GLU A 69 4.96 20.72 -23.40
CA GLU A 69 3.83 19.78 -23.37
C GLU A 69 3.23 19.59 -21.97
N ILE A 70 4.05 19.77 -20.93
CA ILE A 70 3.63 19.63 -19.53
C ILE A 70 3.02 20.95 -19.03
N GLU A 71 3.54 22.09 -19.46
CA GLU A 71 3.04 23.41 -19.07
C GLU A 71 1.67 23.73 -19.69
N VAL A 72 1.42 23.26 -20.91
CA VAL A 72 0.10 23.34 -21.55
C VAL A 72 -0.94 22.48 -20.82
N LEU A 73 -0.50 21.49 -20.04
CA LEU A 73 -1.38 20.66 -19.25
C LEU A 73 -1.90 21.45 -18.06
N VAL A 74 -3.13 21.94 -18.14
CA VAL A 74 -3.82 22.61 -17.03
C VAL A 74 -4.10 21.60 -15.91
N LEU A 75 -3.11 21.40 -15.04
CA LEU A 75 -3.21 20.56 -13.85
C LEU A 75 -3.53 21.43 -12.63
N PRO A 76 -4.42 20.95 -11.75
CA PRO A 76 -4.64 21.61 -10.47
C PRO A 76 -3.38 21.54 -9.62
N LYS A 77 -3.04 22.68 -9.00
CA LYS A 77 -1.87 22.79 -8.12
C LYS A 77 -1.88 21.71 -7.05
N PRO A 78 -0.71 21.12 -6.75
CA PRO A 78 -0.66 20.05 -5.78
C PRO A 78 -0.86 20.51 -4.35
N LEU A 79 -1.54 19.66 -3.60
CA LEU A 79 -1.82 19.89 -2.19
C LEU A 79 -0.75 19.23 -1.33
N ALA A 80 -0.53 19.77 -0.13
CA ALA A 80 0.48 19.24 0.78
C ALA A 80 0.30 17.74 1.09
N TRP A 81 -0.95 17.27 1.19
CA TRP A 81 -1.24 15.86 1.48
C TRP A 81 -0.76 14.92 0.38
N GLU A 82 -0.72 15.35 -0.88
CA GLU A 82 -0.26 14.54 -2.02
C GLU A 82 1.25 14.26 -1.90
N TYR A 83 2.04 15.29 -1.57
CA TYR A 83 3.47 15.15 -1.27
C TYR A 83 3.71 14.27 -0.05
N LEU A 84 2.97 14.53 1.04
CA LEU A 84 3.10 13.74 2.27
C LEU A 84 2.71 12.27 2.03
N TRP A 85 1.73 12.01 1.17
CA TRP A 85 1.37 10.65 0.78
C TRP A 85 2.50 9.99 -0.02
N ALA A 86 3.15 10.73 -0.94
CA ALA A 86 4.27 10.23 -1.71
C ALA A 86 5.47 9.80 -0.82
N VAL A 87 5.65 10.41 0.35
CA VAL A 87 6.67 9.99 1.34
C VAL A 87 6.44 8.54 1.82
N SER A 88 5.20 8.04 1.81
CA SER A 88 4.89 6.67 2.23
C SER A 88 5.60 5.59 1.38
N PHE A 89 5.98 5.91 0.14
CA PHE A 89 6.79 5.05 -0.73
C PHE A 89 8.15 4.71 -0.11
N LEU A 90 8.79 5.66 0.57
CA LEU A 90 10.11 5.44 1.19
C LEU A 90 10.06 4.32 2.24
N PHE A 91 8.92 4.15 2.91
CA PHE A 91 8.76 3.12 3.94
C PHE A 91 8.75 1.69 3.35
N ILE A 92 8.48 1.52 2.06
CA ILE A 92 8.55 0.22 1.37
C ILE A 92 9.94 -0.41 1.52
N TYR A 93 11.01 0.39 1.59
CA TYR A 93 12.37 -0.09 1.87
C TYR A 93 12.43 -0.90 3.17
N TRP A 94 11.94 -0.33 4.28
CA TRP A 94 11.91 -1.03 5.57
C TRP A 94 10.95 -2.22 5.56
N GLY A 95 9.86 -2.14 4.81
CA GLY A 95 8.93 -3.24 4.59
C GLY A 95 9.62 -4.45 3.93
N ASN A 96 10.35 -4.20 2.83
CA ASN A 96 11.13 -5.22 2.13
C ASN A 96 12.29 -5.76 2.97
N HIS A 97 13.04 -4.89 3.65
CA HIS A 97 14.10 -5.30 4.55
C HIS A 97 13.57 -6.22 5.67
N GLY A 98 12.46 -5.83 6.30
CA GLY A 98 11.76 -6.64 7.29
C GLY A 98 11.30 -7.97 6.72
N ASN A 99 10.71 -7.97 5.52
CA ASN A 99 10.18 -9.16 4.85
C ASN A 99 11.27 -10.17 4.48
N SER A 100 12.41 -9.70 3.96
CA SER A 100 13.54 -10.54 3.54
C SER A 100 14.30 -11.12 4.73
N LYS A 101 14.50 -10.33 5.79
CA LYS A 101 15.31 -10.74 6.96
C LYS A 101 14.49 -11.23 8.16
N ASN A 102 13.16 -11.29 8.05
CA ASN A 102 12.25 -11.52 9.18
C ASN A 102 12.49 -10.54 10.35
N ASN A 103 12.85 -9.29 10.04
CA ASN A 103 13.22 -8.30 11.04
C ASN A 103 11.97 -7.56 11.53
N ILE A 104 11.60 -7.79 12.80
CA ILE A 104 10.43 -7.19 13.44
C ILE A 104 10.57 -5.66 13.55
N ARG A 105 11.76 -5.15 13.89
CA ARG A 105 11.97 -3.70 14.07
C ARG A 105 11.73 -2.96 12.75
N SER A 106 12.28 -3.45 11.65
CA SER A 106 12.04 -2.85 10.33
C SER A 106 10.58 -2.93 9.92
N MET A 107 9.90 -4.04 10.21
CA MET A 107 8.47 -4.16 9.90
C MET A 107 7.61 -3.19 10.74
N ARG A 108 8.01 -2.88 11.98
CA ARG A 108 7.35 -1.87 12.81
C ARG A 108 7.56 -0.45 12.30
N ILE A 109 8.77 -0.11 11.83
CA ILE A 109 9.06 1.18 11.19
C ILE A 109 8.18 1.33 9.93
N PHE A 110 8.10 0.28 9.11
CA PHE A 110 7.20 0.24 7.96
C PHE A 110 5.74 0.49 8.36
N GLN A 111 5.21 -0.22 9.36
CA GLN A 111 3.84 -0.02 9.84
C GLN A 111 3.59 1.42 10.29
N GLY A 112 4.50 2.01 11.07
CA GLY A 112 4.37 3.40 11.53
C GLY A 112 4.32 4.40 10.36
N GLY A 113 5.22 4.24 9.39
CA GLY A 113 5.23 5.09 8.20
C GLY A 113 3.97 4.97 7.36
N ILE A 114 3.47 3.74 7.14
CA ILE A 114 2.21 3.53 6.42
C ILE A 114 1.00 4.06 7.18
N VAL A 115 0.97 3.97 8.50
CA VAL A 115 -0.14 4.55 9.29
C VAL A 115 -0.20 6.06 9.13
N VAL A 116 0.94 6.76 9.25
CA VAL A 116 0.98 8.22 9.22
C VAL A 116 0.88 8.75 7.79
N PHE A 117 1.81 8.35 6.93
CA PHE A 117 1.97 8.91 5.58
C PHE A 117 1.11 8.20 4.54
N GLY A 118 0.75 6.93 4.75
CA GLY A 118 -0.14 6.20 3.83
C GLY A 118 -1.61 6.40 4.20
N LEU A 119 -2.06 5.66 5.20
CA LEU A 119 -3.45 5.63 5.65
C LEU A 119 -3.93 6.99 6.18
N GLY A 120 -3.12 7.66 7.01
CA GLY A 120 -3.45 8.97 7.58
C GLY A 120 -3.68 10.03 6.51
N MET A 121 -2.81 10.10 5.50
CA MET A 121 -2.97 11.06 4.39
C MET A 121 -4.16 10.71 3.49
N VAL A 122 -4.44 9.42 3.26
CA VAL A 122 -5.65 8.99 2.52
C VAL A 122 -6.92 9.40 3.25
N LEU A 123 -7.01 9.15 4.56
CA LEU A 123 -8.18 9.54 5.37
C LEU A 123 -8.35 11.06 5.41
N PHE A 124 -7.26 11.81 5.54
CA PHE A 124 -7.29 13.27 5.46
C PHE A 124 -7.84 13.75 4.11
N ALA A 125 -7.37 13.17 3.00
CA ALA A 125 -7.84 13.53 1.66
C ALA A 125 -9.32 13.20 1.44
N ILE A 126 -9.81 12.06 1.95
CA ILE A 126 -11.24 11.70 1.90
C ILE A 126 -12.08 12.79 2.57
N LEU A 127 -11.68 13.21 3.78
CA LEU A 127 -12.39 14.27 4.53
C LEU A 127 -12.29 15.63 3.82
N TRP A 128 -11.13 15.95 3.24
CA TRP A 128 -10.91 17.19 2.52
C TRP A 128 -11.89 17.36 1.34
N TYR A 129 -12.04 16.32 0.53
CA TYR A 129 -12.92 16.34 -0.65
C TYR A 129 -14.37 15.94 -0.36
N PHE A 130 -14.72 15.64 0.90
CA PHE A 130 -16.02 15.09 1.25
C PHE A 130 -17.18 16.00 0.85
N ASN A 131 -17.08 17.30 1.17
CA ASN A 131 -18.14 18.25 0.88
C ASN A 131 -18.36 18.42 -0.63
N ASP A 132 -17.29 18.53 -1.41
CA ASP A 132 -17.35 18.68 -2.87
C ASP A 132 -18.01 17.48 -3.52
N VAL A 133 -17.64 16.28 -3.09
CA VAL A 133 -18.23 15.03 -3.59
C VAL A 133 -19.70 14.91 -3.18
N LEU A 134 -20.02 15.22 -1.93
CA LEU A 134 -21.39 15.17 -1.43
C LEU A 134 -22.29 16.17 -2.17
N LEU A 135 -21.82 17.40 -2.37
CA LEU A 135 -22.55 18.44 -3.09
C LEU A 135 -22.83 18.01 -4.53
N TYR A 136 -21.83 17.51 -5.25
CA TYR A 136 -21.99 17.04 -6.62
C TYR A 136 -22.94 15.83 -6.71
N VAL A 137 -22.80 14.85 -5.83
CA VAL A 137 -23.64 13.64 -5.86
C VAL A 137 -25.10 13.96 -5.48
N SER A 138 -25.33 14.91 -4.58
CA SER A 138 -26.67 15.26 -4.11
C SER A 138 -27.41 16.22 -5.05
N THR A 139 -26.71 17.18 -5.66
CA THR A 139 -27.33 18.26 -6.45
C THR A 139 -27.07 18.15 -7.95
N GLY A 140 -26.05 17.39 -8.37
CA GLY A 140 -25.53 17.40 -9.74
C GLY A 140 -24.86 18.71 -10.14
N SER A 141 -24.78 19.70 -9.25
CA SER A 141 -24.18 21.00 -9.52
C SER A 141 -22.66 20.94 -9.41
N THR A 142 -21.99 21.64 -10.32
CA THR A 142 -20.54 21.88 -10.28
C THR A 142 -20.20 23.31 -9.84
N GLU A 143 -21.19 24.09 -9.40
CA GLU A 143 -20.98 25.46 -8.95
C GLU A 143 -20.10 25.49 -7.69
N GLY A 144 -19.00 26.25 -7.75
CA GLY A 144 -18.04 26.37 -6.64
C GLY A 144 -17.13 25.17 -6.43
N ILE A 145 -17.23 24.11 -7.25
CA ILE A 145 -16.41 22.91 -7.15
C ILE A 145 -15.25 22.97 -8.14
N GLN A 146 -14.07 22.55 -7.70
CA GLN A 146 -12.92 22.41 -8.60
C GLN A 146 -13.14 21.25 -9.59
N ILE A 147 -13.23 21.58 -10.87
CA ILE A 147 -13.38 20.60 -11.97
C ILE A 147 -12.01 20.23 -12.50
N TRP A 148 -11.83 18.97 -12.89
CA TRP A 148 -10.60 18.55 -13.57
C TRP A 148 -10.66 18.86 -15.08
N GLN A 149 -9.70 19.64 -15.58
CA GLN A 149 -9.70 20.15 -16.96
C GLN A 149 -8.47 19.69 -17.77
N SER A 150 -7.77 18.64 -17.31
CA SER A 150 -6.55 18.17 -17.95
C SER A 150 -6.81 17.41 -19.26
N LEU A 151 -5.93 17.61 -20.25
CA LEU A 151 -5.96 17.00 -21.59
C LEU A 151 -5.99 15.46 -21.53
N ILE A 152 -5.40 14.86 -20.50
CA ILE A 152 -5.42 13.40 -20.29
C ILE A 152 -6.85 12.89 -20.04
N CYS A 153 -7.75 13.68 -19.44
CA CYS A 153 -9.14 13.26 -19.25
C CYS A 153 -9.95 13.30 -20.54
N ILE A 154 -9.56 14.12 -21.52
CA ILE A 154 -10.18 14.13 -22.85
C ILE A 154 -9.99 12.76 -23.51
N LEU A 155 -8.81 12.14 -23.34
CA LEU A 155 -8.54 10.80 -23.87
C LEU A 155 -9.32 9.68 -23.15
N ILE A 156 -9.84 9.92 -21.94
CA ILE A 156 -10.52 8.92 -21.10
C ILE A 156 -12.01 9.28 -20.89
N PHE A 157 -12.57 10.27 -21.62
CA PHE A 157 -13.96 10.74 -21.50
C PHE A 157 -14.41 11.18 -20.08
N LEU A 158 -13.47 11.64 -19.24
CA LEU A 158 -13.73 12.05 -17.85
C LEU A 158 -13.75 13.59 -17.68
N GLN A 159 -13.93 14.31 -18.79
CA GLN A 159 -14.03 15.78 -18.77
C GLN A 159 -15.31 16.23 -18.06
N GLY A 160 -15.19 17.23 -17.17
CA GLY A 160 -16.34 17.84 -16.48
C GLY A 160 -16.71 17.23 -15.13
N TYR A 161 -16.01 16.17 -14.69
CA TYR A 161 -16.21 15.61 -13.35
C TYR A 161 -15.45 16.41 -12.27
N PRO A 162 -15.99 16.49 -11.04
CA PRO A 162 -15.29 17.06 -9.90
C PRO A 162 -13.94 16.41 -9.67
N TYR A 163 -12.93 17.24 -9.41
CA TYR A 163 -11.58 16.77 -9.11
C TYR A 163 -11.56 15.80 -7.92
N GLY A 164 -12.28 16.13 -6.85
CA GLY A 164 -12.40 15.27 -5.67
C GLY A 164 -12.99 13.90 -6.00
N LEU A 165 -13.98 13.83 -6.89
CA LEU A 165 -14.63 12.56 -7.26
C LEU A 165 -13.65 11.61 -7.97
N LEU A 166 -12.81 12.13 -8.87
CA LEU A 166 -11.78 11.33 -9.53
C LEU A 166 -10.75 10.80 -8.53
N TRP A 167 -10.38 11.61 -7.52
CA TRP A 167 -9.49 11.16 -6.46
C TRP A 167 -10.07 10.05 -5.60
N TYR A 168 -11.39 9.95 -5.43
CA TYR A 168 -11.98 8.87 -4.64
C TYR A 168 -11.67 7.48 -5.19
N VAL A 169 -11.49 7.32 -6.50
CA VAL A 169 -11.04 6.04 -7.09
C VAL A 169 -9.62 5.70 -6.61
N PHE A 170 -8.70 6.65 -6.72
CA PHE A 170 -7.34 6.49 -6.24
C PHE A 170 -7.31 6.24 -4.71
N LEU A 171 -8.05 7.04 -3.95
CA LEU A 171 -8.11 6.96 -2.49
C LEU A 171 -8.70 5.63 -2.01
N ALA A 172 -9.72 5.09 -2.69
CA ALA A 172 -10.30 3.80 -2.37
C ALA A 172 -9.28 2.65 -2.57
N ILE A 173 -8.55 2.66 -3.70
CA ILE A 173 -7.51 1.65 -3.96
C ILE A 173 -6.37 1.80 -2.95
N ALA A 174 -5.90 3.03 -2.73
CA ALA A 174 -4.84 3.32 -1.76
C ALA A 174 -5.24 2.89 -0.34
N LEU A 175 -6.47 3.15 0.08
CA LEU A 175 -7.02 2.73 1.37
C LEU A 175 -6.95 1.20 1.52
N GLN A 176 -7.42 0.45 0.51
CA GLN A 176 -7.39 -1.00 0.52
C GLN A 176 -5.96 -1.55 0.61
N ILE A 177 -5.05 -1.02 -0.20
CA ILE A 177 -3.66 -1.47 -0.24
C ILE A 177 -2.92 -1.18 1.06
N HIS A 178 -3.13 0.00 1.66
CA HIS A 178 -2.54 0.34 2.95
C HIS A 178 -3.13 -0.51 4.09
N ALA A 179 -4.45 -0.70 4.13
CA ALA A 179 -5.10 -1.55 5.11
C ALA A 179 -4.60 -3.00 5.04
N PHE A 180 -4.54 -3.59 3.84
CA PHE A 180 -4.02 -4.94 3.64
C PHE A 180 -2.53 -5.05 3.98
N SER A 181 -1.72 -4.04 3.65
CA SER A 181 -0.32 -3.99 4.03
C SER A 181 -0.13 -4.05 5.55
N LEU A 182 -0.95 -3.32 6.31
CA LEU A 182 -0.93 -3.35 7.77
C LEU A 182 -1.38 -4.70 8.33
N VAL A 183 -2.43 -5.29 7.78
CA VAL A 183 -2.92 -6.63 8.20
C VAL A 183 -1.87 -7.70 7.94
N PHE A 184 -1.28 -7.76 6.75
CA PHE A 184 -0.29 -8.78 6.40
C PHE A 184 1.02 -8.59 7.17
N SER A 185 1.50 -7.35 7.34
CA SER A 185 2.67 -7.07 8.17
C SER A 185 2.44 -7.46 9.63
N GLN A 186 1.24 -7.23 10.18
CA GLN A 186 0.92 -7.63 11.55
C GLN A 186 0.89 -9.16 11.71
N LYS A 187 0.31 -9.88 10.74
CA LYS A 187 0.34 -11.36 10.70
C LYS A 187 1.77 -11.89 10.66
N LEU A 188 2.66 -11.27 9.88
CA LEU A 188 4.08 -11.64 9.81
C LEU A 188 4.81 -11.40 11.13
N ILE A 189 4.62 -10.24 11.77
CA ILE A 189 5.22 -9.94 13.08
C ILE A 189 4.80 -11.00 14.11
N ASN A 190 3.52 -11.35 14.16
CA ASN A 190 3.02 -12.36 15.09
C ASN A 190 3.66 -13.73 14.83
N ALA A 191 3.77 -14.14 13.56
CA ALA A 191 4.42 -15.39 13.19
C ALA A 191 5.91 -15.43 13.56
N TRP A 192 6.64 -14.32 13.36
CA TRP A 192 8.06 -14.25 13.69
C TRP A 192 8.32 -14.21 15.20
N LYS A 193 7.44 -13.56 15.98
CA LYS A 193 7.51 -13.57 17.44
C LYS A 193 7.29 -14.97 18.01
N ALA A 194 6.27 -15.69 17.53
CA ALA A 194 5.99 -17.06 17.96
C ALA A 194 7.18 -18.01 17.71
N ARG A 195 7.89 -17.83 16.58
CA ARG A 195 9.14 -18.55 16.32
C ARG A 195 10.24 -18.20 17.32
N GLY A 196 10.40 -16.92 17.64
CA GLY A 196 11.40 -16.45 18.59
C GLY A 196 11.19 -16.96 20.02
N THR A 197 9.94 -17.11 20.45
CA THR A 197 9.61 -17.68 21.77
C THR A 197 9.86 -19.18 21.81
N LEU A 198 9.50 -19.93 20.75
CA LEU A 198 9.77 -21.37 20.66
C LEU A 198 11.27 -21.67 20.73
N LYS A 199 12.12 -20.89 20.05
CA LYS A 199 13.59 -21.07 20.08
C LYS A 199 14.21 -20.80 21.46
N LYS A 200 13.55 -20.00 22.31
CA LYS A 200 14.04 -19.72 23.69
C LYS A 200 13.59 -20.77 24.71
N ALA A 201 12.55 -21.54 24.40
CA ALA A 201 11.99 -22.55 25.27
C ALA A 201 12.58 -23.97 25.03
N GLN A 202 13.31 -24.14 23.91
CA GLN A 202 14.14 -25.31 23.61
C GLN A 202 15.57 -25.04 24.05
#